data_AF-A0A6A0HD07-F1
#
_entry.id   AF-A0A6A0HD07-F1
#
_cell.length_a   1.000
_cell.length_b   1.000
_cell.length_c   1.000
_cell.angle_alpha   90.00
_cell.angle_beta   90.00
_cell.angle_gamma   90.00
#
_symmetry.space_group_name_H-M   'P 1'
#
loop_
_entity.id
_entity.type
_entity.pdbx_description
1 polymer ?
#
loop_
_entity_poly.entity_id
_entity_poly.type
_entity_poly.pdbx_seq_one_letter_code
_entity_poly.pdbx_strand_id
1 'polypeptide(L)'
;MIKNASIDLSDYTPLSGEDHVLLVPARCEAFMCYGPLVPDGYGCCYNPRSASIVFGVSALNSSPETHSSTFRDALEASLTQMRELLELPDDAA
;
A
#
# COMPACT_ATOMS: atom_id res chain seq x y z
N MET A 1 -22.44 1.91 -0.36
CA MET A 1 -21.54 2.05 0.81
C MET A 1 -20.17 1.51 0.41
N ILE A 2 -19.07 2.22 0.72
CA ILE A 2 -17.69 1.88 0.30
C ILE A 2 -17.03 1.00 1.39
N LYS A 3 -16.27 -0.03 1.00
CA LYS A 3 -15.37 -0.78 1.90
C LYS A 3 -14.03 -0.04 1.94
N ASN A 4 -13.56 0.37 3.13
CA ASN A 4 -12.23 0.98 3.29
C ASN A 4 -11.34 0.05 4.11
N ALA A 5 -10.08 -0.09 3.72
CA ALA A 5 -9.05 -0.76 4.49
C ALA A 5 -7.75 0.07 4.41
N SER A 6 -7.01 0.15 5.52
CA SER A 6 -5.70 0.80 5.55
C SER A 6 -4.62 -0.21 5.92
N ILE A 7 -3.42 0.03 5.42
CA ILE A 7 -2.18 -0.64 5.85
C ILE A 7 -1.25 0.45 6.34
N ASP A 8 -0.73 0.29 7.56
CA ASP A 8 0.43 1.04 8.03
C ASP A 8 1.61 0.07 8.09
N LEU A 9 2.61 0.27 7.23
CA LEU A 9 3.83 -0.54 7.21
C LEU A 9 4.89 -0.02 8.19
N SER A 10 4.49 0.70 9.24
CA SER A 10 5.36 1.25 10.28
C SER A 10 6.14 0.21 11.09
N ASP A 11 5.67 -1.04 11.11
CA ASP A 11 6.28 -2.12 11.89
C ASP A 11 7.58 -2.67 11.24
N TYR A 12 8.00 -2.10 10.11
CA TYR A 12 9.26 -2.38 9.43
C TYR A 12 10.16 -1.13 9.43
N THR A 13 11.15 -1.02 10.32
CA THR A 13 12.19 0.05 10.26
C THR A 13 13.57 -0.47 10.68
N PRO A 14 14.72 0.17 10.28
CA PRO A 14 15.05 0.76 8.96
C PRO A 14 16.54 0.55 8.51
N LEU A 15 16.87 0.80 7.23
CA LEU A 15 18.21 1.20 6.78
C LEU A 15 18.13 2.57 6.08
N SER A 16 19.00 3.49 6.49
CA SER A 16 18.98 4.90 6.12
C SER A 16 19.34 5.14 4.65
N GLY A 17 18.64 6.04 3.98
CA GLY A 17 19.07 6.61 2.70
C GLY A 17 17.95 7.42 2.07
N GLU A 18 18.10 8.73 2.11
CA GLU A 18 17.24 9.70 1.42
C GLU A 18 17.17 9.36 -0.09
N ASP A 19 15.98 9.40 -0.70
CA ASP A 19 15.83 9.85 -2.10
C ASP A 19 14.35 10.10 -2.48
N HIS A 20 14.14 11.24 -3.14
CA HIS A 20 12.86 11.81 -3.54
C HIS A 20 12.15 11.00 -4.63
N VAL A 21 10.88 10.62 -4.43
CA VAL A 21 9.99 10.14 -5.53
C VAL A 21 8.55 10.67 -5.37
N LEU A 22 7.95 11.04 -6.52
CA LEU A 22 6.70 11.75 -6.80
C LEU A 22 5.42 11.29 -6.07
N LEU A 23 5.10 11.79 -4.87
CA LEU A 23 3.83 11.45 -4.21
C LEU A 23 3.31 12.62 -3.38
N VAL A 24 2.00 12.70 -3.14
CA VAL A 24 1.35 13.71 -2.30
C VAL A 24 1.96 13.64 -0.89
N PRO A 25 2.99 14.45 -0.56
CA PRO A 25 3.74 14.29 0.67
C PRO A 25 3.00 15.10 1.73
N ALA A 26 2.08 14.47 2.45
CA ALA A 26 1.48 15.07 3.62
C ALA A 26 2.40 14.80 4.82
N ARG A 27 2.96 15.87 5.42
CA ARG A 27 3.68 15.80 6.71
C ARG A 27 2.75 15.44 7.88
N CYS A 28 1.45 15.51 7.68
CA CYS A 28 0.40 15.13 8.61
C CYS A 28 -0.10 13.71 8.33
N GLU A 29 -0.56 13.01 9.36
CA GLU A 29 -1.21 11.68 9.27
C GLU A 29 -2.60 11.79 8.63
N ALA A 30 -2.64 12.29 7.40
CA ALA A 30 -3.82 12.40 6.58
C ALA A 30 -3.65 11.49 5.37
N PHE A 31 -4.69 10.72 5.05
CA PHE A 31 -4.76 9.96 3.80
C PHE A 31 -6.00 10.38 3.03
N MET A 32 -5.85 10.55 1.71
CA MET A 32 -6.97 10.81 0.80
C MET A 32 -7.48 9.48 0.27
N CYS A 33 -8.58 8.96 0.82
CA CYS A 33 -9.28 7.85 0.20
C CYS A 33 -10.34 8.34 -0.79
N TYR A 34 -10.23 7.91 -2.05
CA TYR A 34 -11.29 7.99 -3.05
C TYR A 34 -11.92 6.61 -3.23
N GLY A 35 -13.20 6.59 -3.61
CA GLY A 35 -13.87 5.35 -4.03
C GLY A 35 -13.32 4.85 -5.38
N PRO A 36 -13.59 3.59 -5.75
CA PRO A 36 -13.24 3.06 -7.06
C PRO A 36 -13.82 3.90 -8.21
N LEU A 37 -13.09 4.02 -9.31
CA LEU A 37 -13.55 4.74 -10.50
C LEU A 37 -14.57 3.95 -11.33
N VAL A 38 -14.64 2.63 -11.12
CA VAL A 38 -15.58 1.72 -11.78
C VAL A 38 -16.23 0.78 -10.76
N PRO A 39 -17.44 0.25 -11.03
CA PRO A 39 -18.22 -0.48 -10.03
C PRO A 39 -17.56 -1.73 -9.43
N ASP A 40 -16.72 -2.39 -10.23
CA ASP A 40 -15.97 -3.62 -9.97
C ASP A 40 -14.47 -3.37 -9.82
N GLY A 41 -14.08 -2.13 -9.52
CA GLY A 41 -12.69 -1.73 -9.36
C GLY A 41 -12.26 -1.54 -7.91
N TYR A 42 -11.00 -1.15 -7.76
CA TYR A 42 -10.41 -0.68 -6.51
C TYR A 42 -10.02 0.80 -6.61
N GLY A 43 -10.10 1.53 -5.50
CA GLY A 43 -9.32 2.73 -5.27
C GLY A 43 -8.11 2.37 -4.42
N CYS A 44 -6.92 2.87 -4.76
CA CYS A 44 -5.73 2.67 -3.96
C CYS A 44 -4.89 3.95 -3.97
N CYS A 45 -4.69 4.52 -2.78
CA CYS A 45 -3.83 5.67 -2.55
C CYS A 45 -2.69 5.26 -1.62
N TYR A 46 -1.54 5.93 -1.71
CA TYR A 46 -0.40 5.65 -0.85
C TYR A 46 0.39 6.91 -0.52
N ASN A 47 0.94 6.94 0.69
CA ASN A 47 1.78 8.01 1.20
C ASN A 47 3.04 7.41 1.83
N PRO A 48 4.17 7.40 1.10
CA PRO A 48 5.45 7.03 1.66
C PRO A 48 5.93 8.07 2.67
N ARG A 49 6.34 7.55 3.81
CA ARG A 49 7.05 8.23 4.88
C ARG A 49 8.51 7.79 4.83
N SER A 50 9.35 8.41 5.63
CA SER A 50 10.79 8.10 5.68
C SER A 50 11.11 6.63 5.98
N ALA A 51 10.21 5.91 6.66
CA ALA A 51 10.45 4.53 7.07
C ALA A 51 9.22 3.62 6.94
N SER A 52 8.13 4.10 6.35
CA SER A 52 6.92 3.30 6.14
C SER A 52 6.13 3.81 4.95
N ILE A 53 5.19 3.02 4.45
CA ILE A 53 4.22 3.49 3.46
C ILE A 53 2.84 3.22 4.01
N VAL A 54 1.99 4.24 4.01
CA VAL A 54 0.57 4.10 4.38
C VAL A 54 -0.23 3.91 3.11
N PHE A 55 -0.99 2.82 3.02
CA PHE A 55 -1.91 2.55 1.92
C PHE A 55 -3.36 2.72 2.36
N GLY A 56 -4.18 3.36 1.52
CA GLY A 56 -5.63 3.39 1.65
C GLY A 56 -6.27 2.70 0.46
N VAL A 57 -6.98 1.60 0.71
CA VAL A 57 -7.63 0.76 -0.29
C VAL A 57 -9.14 0.84 -0.14
N SER A 58 -9.83 1.02 -1.26
CA SER A 58 -11.29 1.06 -1.31
C SER A 58 -11.85 0.12 -2.38
N ALA A 59 -13.05 -0.43 -2.12
CA ALA A 59 -13.83 -1.23 -3.07
C ALA A 59 -15.33 -0.93 -2.85
N LEU A 60 -16.18 -1.13 -3.85
CA LEU A 60 -17.62 -0.97 -3.68
C LEU A 60 -18.25 -2.24 -3.11
N ASN A 61 -19.12 -2.10 -2.09
CA ASN A 61 -19.86 -3.24 -1.53
C ASN A 61 -20.78 -3.95 -2.53
N SER A 62 -21.19 -3.26 -3.59
CA SER A 62 -22.06 -3.81 -4.62
C SER A 62 -21.36 -4.80 -5.55
N SER A 63 -20.03 -4.80 -5.62
CA SER A 63 -19.28 -5.76 -6.42
C SER A 63 -18.97 -6.99 -5.56
N PRO A 64 -19.46 -8.19 -5.96
CA PRO A 64 -19.11 -9.44 -5.29
C PRO A 64 -17.68 -9.89 -5.62
N GLU A 65 -17.06 -9.33 -6.65
CA GLU A 65 -15.72 -9.71 -7.13
C GLU A 65 -14.62 -8.93 -6.40
N THR A 66 -14.93 -7.76 -5.82
CA THR A 66 -13.93 -6.90 -5.17
C THR A 66 -14.06 -6.79 -3.65
N HIS A 67 -12.91 -6.92 -2.98
CA HIS A 67 -12.78 -6.92 -1.53
C HIS A 67 -11.53 -6.17 -1.11
N SER A 68 -11.71 -4.99 -0.49
CA SER A 68 -10.58 -4.15 -0.07
C SER A 68 -9.64 -4.87 0.89
N SER A 69 -10.13 -5.79 1.73
CA SER A 69 -9.32 -6.63 2.60
C SER A 69 -8.45 -7.63 1.81
N THR A 70 -9.01 -8.30 0.81
CA THR A 70 -8.26 -9.24 -0.02
C THR A 70 -7.17 -8.51 -0.81
N PHE A 71 -7.49 -7.34 -1.36
CA PHE A 71 -6.50 -6.51 -2.05
C PHE A 71 -5.40 -6.03 -1.09
N ARG A 72 -5.78 -5.63 0.13
CA ARG A 72 -4.85 -5.26 1.21
C ARG A 72 -3.84 -6.37 1.50
N ASP A 73 -4.34 -7.58 1.74
CA ASP A 73 -3.51 -8.72 2.12
C ASP A 73 -2.57 -9.13 0.96
N ALA A 74 -3.08 -9.10 -0.28
CA ALA A 74 -2.27 -9.38 -1.46
C ALA A 74 -1.17 -8.32 -1.67
N LEU A 75 -1.48 -7.05 -1.40
CA LEU A 75 -0.52 -5.95 -1.50
C LEU A 75 0.61 -6.09 -0.48
N GLU A 76 0.28 -6.40 0.77
CA GLU A 76 1.26 -6.64 1.84
C GLU A 76 2.18 -7.83 1.52
N ALA A 77 1.59 -8.96 1.08
CA ALA A 77 2.35 -10.13 0.68
C ALA A 77 3.30 -9.82 -0.49
N SER A 78 2.82 -9.12 -1.51
CA SER A 78 3.63 -8.75 -2.68
C SER A 78 4.81 -7.84 -2.30
N LEU A 79 4.59 -6.85 -1.44
CA LEU A 79 5.65 -5.95 -0.96
C LEU A 79 6.68 -6.68 -0.11
N THR A 80 6.22 -7.60 0.73
CA THR A 80 7.10 -8.45 1.55
C THR A 80 7.98 -9.34 0.67
N GLN A 81 7.39 -10.01 -0.33
CA GLN A 81 8.13 -10.84 -1.30
C GLN A 81 9.15 -10.02 -2.10
N MET A 82 8.78 -8.82 -2.54
CA MET A 82 9.72 -7.94 -3.24
C MET A 82 10.91 -7.55 -2.34
N ARG A 83 10.68 -7.30 -1.05
CA ARG A 83 11.78 -7.05 -0.11
C ARG A 83 12.67 -8.28 0.04
N GLU A 84 12.08 -9.45 0.27
CA GLU A 84 12.84 -10.71 0.43
C GLU A 84 13.74 -10.96 -0.78
N LEU A 85 13.25 -10.71 -2.00
CA LEU A 85 14.05 -10.85 -3.23
C LEU A 85 15.23 -9.87 -3.29
N LEU A 86 15.07 -8.64 -2.78
CA LEU A 86 16.13 -7.64 -2.74
C LEU A 86 17.15 -7.89 -1.62
N GLU A 87 16.77 -8.63 -0.58
CA GLU A 87 17.63 -9.01 0.55
C GLU A 87 18.38 -10.33 0.31
N LEU A 88 18.16 -11.01 -0.82
CA LEU A 88 18.90 -12.21 -1.19
C LEU A 88 20.39 -11.86 -1.41
N PRO A 89 21.33 -12.67 -0.87
CA PRO A 89 22.75 -12.49 -1.15
C PRO A 89 23.06 -12.66 -2.64
N ASP A 90 23.94 -11.83 -3.18
CA ASP A 90 24.37 -11.83 -4.59
C ASP A 90 24.91 -13.20 -5.07
N ASP A 91 25.26 -14.11 -4.16
CA ASP A 91 25.85 -15.42 -4.45
C ASP A 91 24.81 -16.53 -4.78
N ALA A 92 23.53 -16.20 -4.91
CA ALA A 92 22.48 -17.17 -5.28
C ALA A 92 22.17 -17.23 -6.79
N ALA A 93 22.95 -16.54 -7.64
CA ALA A 93 22.77 -16.47 -9.10
C ALA A 93 23.92 -17.14 -9.88
#